data_AF-A0AB33BKV7-F1
#
_entry.id   AF-A0AB33BKV7-F1
#
_cell.length_a   1.000
_cell.length_b   1.000
_cell.length_c   1.000
_cell.angle_alpha   90.00
_cell.angle_beta   90.00
_cell.angle_gamma   90.00
#
_symmetry.space_group_name_H-M   'P 1'
#
loop_
_entity.id
_entity.type
_entity.pdbx_description
1 polymer ?
#
loop_
_entity_poly.entity_id
_entity_poly.type
_entity_poly.pdbx_seq_one_letter_code
_entity_poly.pdbx_strand_id
1 'polypeptide(L)' 'MLVKEQSGKFSIQNPAQNYQSIFTSDTYEESLMWLLEDEYERVTGRFCQPE' A
#
# COMPACT_ATOMS: atom_id res chain seq x y z
N MET A 1 -4.64 3.32 1.57
CA MET A 1 -4.51 4.80 1.69
C MET A 1 -3.80 5.12 3.00
N LEU A 2 -2.72 5.91 2.95
CA LEU A 2 -1.97 6.30 4.15
C LEU A 2 -2.61 7.53 4.80
N VAL A 3 -2.91 7.44 6.09
CA VAL A 3 -3.61 8.45 6.89
C VAL A 3 -2.83 8.70 8.17
N LYS A 4 -2.61 9.98 8.51
CA LYS A 4 -2.03 10.38 9.79
C LYS A 4 -3.15 10.60 10.82
N GLU A 5 -3.13 9.83 11.90
CA GLU A 5 -4.06 9.99 13.00
C GLU A 5 -3.72 11.20 13.89
N GLN A 6 -4.73 11.72 14.58
CA GLN A 6 -4.57 12.82 15.53
C GLN A 6 -3.68 12.45 16.73
N SER A 7 -3.57 11.14 17.03
CA SER A 7 -2.65 10.59 18.03
C SER A 7 -1.17 10.67 17.63
N GLY A 8 -0.87 11.05 16.38
CA GLY A 8 0.49 11.13 15.84
C GLY A 8 0.94 9.87 15.10
N LYS A 9 0.16 8.78 15.16
CA LYS A 9 0.43 7.54 14.43
C LYS A 9 0.02 7.62 12.96
N PHE A 10 0.59 6.75 12.14
CA PHE A 10 0.22 6.55 10.75
C PHE A 10 -0.59 5.27 10.63
N SER A 11 -1.57 5.27 9.73
CA SER A 11 -2.45 4.13 9.49
C SER A 11 -2.67 3.93 8.00
N ILE A 12 -2.74 2.67 7.57
CA ILE A 12 -3.13 2.31 6.22
C ILE A 12 -4.58 1.86 6.26
N GLN A 13 -5.43 2.56 5.53
CA GLN A 13 -6.85 2.25 5.39
C GLN A 13 -7.12 1.60 4.04
N ASN A 14 -7.95 0.56 4.01
CA ASN A 14 -8.34 -0.11 2.78
C ASN A 14 -9.72 0.39 2.29
N PRO A 15 -9.80 1.09 1.15
CA PRO A 15 -11.09 1.53 0.59
C PRO A 15 -12.04 0.37 0.27
N ALA A 16 -11.51 -0.80 -0.13
CA ALA A 16 -12.30 -1.99 -0.41
C ALA A 16 -12.96 -2.58 0.84
N GLN A 17 -12.44 -2.24 2.03
CA GLN A 17 -12.99 -2.65 3.33
C GLN A 17 -13.64 -1.47 4.06
N ASN A 18 -14.28 -0.56 3.33
CA ASN A 18 -15.00 0.59 3.92
C ASN A 18 -14.07 1.54 4.72
N TYR A 19 -12.83 1.75 4.24
CA TYR A 19 -11.81 2.56 4.91
C TYR A 19 -11.38 2.02 6.29
N GLN A 20 -11.55 0.72 6.53
CA GLN A 20 -11.02 0.10 7.74
C GLN A 20 -9.50 0.18 7.79
N SER A 21 -8.95 0.48 8.97
CA SER A 21 -7.51 0.46 9.23
C SER A 21 -7.00 -0.98 9.24
N ILE A 22 -6.09 -1.28 8.33
CA ILE A 22 -5.49 -2.61 8.15
C ILE A 22 -4.05 -2.68 8.66
N PHE A 23 -3.40 -1.52 8.87
CA PHE A 23 -2.05 -1.42 9.41
C PHE A 23 -1.88 -0.09 10.13
N THR A 24 -1.07 -0.07 11.19
CA THR A 24 -0.72 1.16 11.91
C THR A 24 0.76 1.15 12.29
N SER A 25 1.45 2.27 12.12
CA SER A 25 2.84 2.45 12.56
C SER A 25 3.03 3.79 13.26
N ASP A 26 4.13 3.92 13.99
CA ASP A 26 4.52 5.19 14.63
C ASP A 26 5.30 6.10 13.67
N THR A 27 5.85 5.55 12.58
CA THR A 27 6.64 6.29 11.60
C THR A 27 6.03 6.25 10.21
N TYR A 28 6.20 7.34 9.46
CA TYR A 28 5.73 7.44 8.08
C TYR A 28 6.42 6.41 7.18
N GLU A 29 7.72 6.19 7.39
CA GLU A 29 8.53 5.28 6.56
C GLU A 29 8.05 3.83 6.62
N GLU A 30 7.69 3.33 7.81
CA GLU A 30 7.14 1.98 7.95
C GLU A 30 5.79 1.83 7.25
N SER A 31 4.89 2.80 7.42
CA SER A 31 3.60 2.81 6.72
C SER A 31 3.79 2.92 5.20
N LEU A 32 4.78 3.69 4.74
CA LEU A 32 5.11 3.82 3.33
C LEU A 32 5.70 2.52 2.76
N MET A 33 6.62 1.87 3.46
CA MET A 33 7.16 0.57 3.04
C MET A 33 6.07 -0.47 2.90
N TRP A 34 5.17 -0.58 3.88
CA TRP A 34 4.03 -1.50 3.81
C TRP A 34 3.20 -1.28 2.54
N LEU A 35 2.97 -0.02 2.17
CA LEU A 35 2.22 0.33 0.95
C LEU A 35 2.98 -0.01 -0.34
N LEU A 36 4.30 -0.05 -0.30
CA LEU A 36 5.18 -0.38 -1.43
C LEU A 36 5.39 -1.89 -1.59
N GLU A 37 5.14 -2.68 -0.55
CA GLU A 37 5.32 -4.14 -0.58
C GLU A 37 4.25 -4.88 -1.41
N ASP A 38 3.08 -4.27 -1.68
CA ASP A 38 1.93 -5.01 -2.22
C ASP A 38 1.78 -5.03 -3.76
N GLU A 39 2.46 -4.21 -4.57
CA GLU A 39 2.33 -4.35 -6.03
C GLU A 39 3.62 -4.07 -6.81
N TYR A 40 4.52 -5.06 -6.82
CA TYR A 40 5.39 -5.26 -7.99
C TYR A 40 5.25 -6.69 -8.50
N GLU A 41 4.05 -7.02 -8.99
CA GLU A 41 3.91 -8.17 -9.87
C GLU A 41 4.54 -7.78 -11.21
N ARG A 42 5.77 -8.24 -11.49
CA ARG A 42 6.35 -8.10 -12.83
C ARG A 42 5.34 -8.68 -13.82
N VAL A 43 4.81 -7.84 -14.71
CA VAL A 43 4.02 -8.27 -15.85
C VAL A 43 4.92 -9.16 -16.71
N THR A 44 4.93 -10.46 -16.41
CA THR A 44 5.56 -11.51 -17.21
C THR A 44 4.54 -12.06 -18.20
N GLY A 45 3.66 -11.19 -18.70
CA GLY A 45 2.69 -11.49 -19.74
C GLY A 45 3.20 -10.99 -21.09
N ARG A 46 3.97 -11.85 -21.79
CA ARG A 46 4.24 -11.83 -23.25
C ARG A 46 4.24 -10.44 -23.90
N PHE A 47 5.42 -9.84 -24.03
CA PHE A 47 5.66 -8.93 -25.16
C PHE A 47 5.22 -9.67 -26.43
N CYS A 48 4.32 -9.06 -27.19
CA CYS A 48 3.86 -9.56 -28.48
C CYS A 48 5.07 -10.04 -29.30
N GLN A 49 5.01 -11.28 -29.78
CA GLN A 49 5.99 -11.78 -30.75
C GLN A 49 5.98 -10.82 -31.94
N PRO A 50 7.14 -10.29 -32.38
CA PRO A 50 7.20 -9.64 -33.68
C PRO A 50 6.99 -10.69 -34.77
N GLU A 51 6.05 -10.40 -35.70
CA GLU A 51 5.86 -11.12 -36.96
C GLU A 51 7.10 -11.07 -37.85
#